data_AF-A0A7S0KYP2-F1
#
_entry.id   AF-A0A7S0KYP2-F1
#
_cell.length_a   1.000
_cell.length_b   1.000
_cell.length_c   1.000
_cell.angle_alpha   90.00
_cell.angle_beta   90.00
_cell.angle_gamma   90.00
#
_symmetry.space_group_name_H-M   'P 1'
#
loop_
_entity.id
_entity.type
_entity.pdbx_description
1 polymer ?
#
loop_
_entity_poly.entity_id
_entity_poly.type
_entity_poly.pdbx_seq_one_letter_code
_entity_poly.pdbx_strand_id
1 'polypeptide(L)'
;AELQLGAAPAMGAIVACLADPHRKVRELAARMLREIHAGSATLTVPYVGTIAVLAASHRSEQVRLISIKLLGDFEDYALPFIDVLRERLHVERRRNLRFAAACALSSLGDSEGADWVEAQEQSKITPTLTSERVKRMPVAQRPISLQAQIRREILREQLGLV
;
A
#
# COMPACT_ATOMS: atom_id res chain seq x y z
N ALA A 1 11.10 19.87 -24.12
CA ALA A 1 12.25 19.26 -24.81
C ALA A 1 13.55 19.40 -24.01
N GLU A 2 13.83 20.54 -23.37
CA GLU A 2 15.12 20.76 -22.67
C GLU A 2 15.29 19.97 -21.35
N LEU A 3 14.20 19.55 -20.70
CA LEU A 3 14.28 18.67 -19.51
C LEU A 3 14.77 17.24 -19.82
N GLN A 4 14.72 16.80 -21.09
CA GLN A 4 15.00 15.41 -21.46
C GLN A 4 16.50 15.09 -21.58
N LEU A 5 17.34 16.07 -21.93
CA LEU A 5 18.77 15.82 -22.18
C LEU A 5 19.64 15.83 -20.91
N GLY A 6 19.22 16.53 -19.85
CA GLY A 6 19.93 16.57 -18.56
C GLY A 6 19.42 15.59 -17.51
N ALA A 7 18.19 15.08 -17.66
CA ALA A 7 17.56 14.22 -16.64
C ALA A 7 18.07 12.77 -16.64
N ALA A 8 18.47 12.21 -17.79
CA ALA A 8 18.80 10.78 -17.89
C ALA A 8 19.99 10.35 -17.00
N PRO A 9 21.12 11.09 -16.91
CA PRO A 9 22.19 10.76 -15.97
C PRO A 9 21.77 10.96 -14.50
N ALA A 10 20.94 11.98 -14.23
CA ALA A 10 20.47 12.29 -12.89
C ALA A 10 19.50 11.20 -12.36
N MET A 11 18.65 10.64 -13.21
CA MET A 11 17.69 9.59 -12.82
C MET A 11 18.37 8.37 -12.20
N GLY A 12 19.47 7.90 -12.80
CA GLY A 12 20.25 6.79 -12.24
C GLY A 12 20.81 7.11 -10.85
N ALA A 13 21.32 8.33 -10.64
CA ALA A 13 21.82 8.78 -9.35
C ALA A 13 20.70 8.88 -8.31
N ILE A 14 19.53 9.42 -8.69
CA ILE A 14 18.36 9.53 -7.79
C ILE A 14 17.89 8.15 -7.36
N VAL A 15 17.81 7.18 -8.28
CA VAL A 15 17.43 5.80 -7.97
C VAL A 15 18.46 5.15 -7.04
N ALA A 16 19.76 5.37 -7.25
CA ALA A 16 20.80 4.89 -6.35
C ALA A 16 20.65 5.46 -4.93
N CYS A 17 20.23 6.73 -4.79
CA CYS A 17 19.97 7.37 -3.50
C CYS A 17 18.83 6.71 -2.70
N LEU A 18 17.97 5.88 -3.30
CA LEU A 18 17.00 5.07 -2.56
C LEU A 18 17.65 4.05 -1.62
N ALA A 19 18.90 3.65 -1.90
CA ALA A 19 19.69 2.75 -1.07
C ALA A 19 20.69 3.48 -0.15
N ASP A 20 20.68 4.82 -0.12
CA ASP A 20 21.60 5.63 0.67
C ASP A 20 21.50 5.30 2.18
N PRO A 21 22.61 5.27 2.94
CA PRO A 21 22.56 5.00 4.38
C PRO A 21 21.73 6.03 5.17
N HIS A 22 21.71 7.29 4.74
CA HIS A 22 21.02 8.36 5.43
C HIS A 22 19.53 8.39 5.09
N ARG A 23 18.68 8.29 6.11
CA ARG A 23 17.21 8.25 5.95
C ARG A 23 16.68 9.41 5.11
N LYS A 24 17.17 10.62 5.35
CA LYS A 24 16.68 11.82 4.66
C LYS A 24 16.99 11.79 3.16
N VAL A 25 18.11 11.21 2.76
CA VAL A 25 18.49 11.11 1.34
C VAL A 25 17.54 10.16 0.62
N ARG A 26 17.25 9.00 1.22
CA ARG A 26 16.26 8.06 0.66
C ARG A 26 14.87 8.68 0.50
N GLU A 27 14.41 9.42 1.50
CA GLU A 27 13.12 10.10 1.47
C GLU A 27 13.06 11.19 0.39
N LEU A 28 14.12 11.98 0.26
CA LEU A 28 14.23 13.02 -0.78
C LEU A 28 14.26 12.39 -2.18
N ALA A 29 15.02 11.32 -2.36
CA ALA A 29 15.08 10.58 -3.61
C ALA A 29 13.69 10.04 -4.00
N ALA A 30 12.99 9.40 -3.07
CA ALA A 30 11.64 8.90 -3.33
C ALA A 30 10.65 10.02 -3.67
N ARG A 31 10.71 11.15 -2.96
CA ARG A 31 9.87 12.30 -3.26
C ARG A 31 10.14 12.84 -4.67
N MET A 32 11.41 13.03 -5.03
CA MET A 32 11.79 13.49 -6.36
C MET A 32 11.32 12.54 -7.45
N LEU A 33 11.45 11.23 -7.26
CA LEU A 33 10.98 10.23 -8.23
C LEU A 33 9.47 10.31 -8.45
N ARG A 34 8.68 10.57 -7.40
CA ARG A 34 7.22 10.80 -7.53
C ARG A 34 6.90 12.08 -8.29
N GLU A 35 7.58 13.17 -7.96
CA GLU A 35 7.39 14.47 -8.63
C GLU A 35 7.74 14.35 -10.13
N ILE A 36 8.83 13.65 -10.44
CA ILE A 36 9.23 13.38 -11.83
C ILE A 36 8.21 12.45 -12.52
N HIS A 37 7.75 11.39 -11.85
CA HIS A 37 6.74 10.48 -12.41
C HIS A 37 5.44 11.23 -12.75
N ALA A 38 4.95 12.06 -11.82
CA ALA A 38 3.74 12.85 -12.00
C ALA A 38 3.87 13.89 -13.14
N GLY A 39 5.07 14.45 -13.34
CA GLY A 39 5.33 15.36 -14.45
C GLY A 39 5.60 14.65 -15.79
N SER A 40 6.24 13.48 -15.75
CA SER A 40 6.62 12.70 -16.94
C SER A 40 6.99 11.25 -16.55
N ALA A 41 6.00 10.37 -16.54
CA ALA A 41 6.18 8.95 -16.22
C ALA A 41 7.26 8.28 -17.09
N THR A 42 7.36 8.66 -18.37
CA THR A 42 8.32 8.10 -19.35
C THR A 42 9.78 8.20 -18.91
N LEU A 43 10.14 9.18 -18.07
CA LEU A 43 11.48 9.32 -17.50
C LEU A 43 11.78 8.29 -16.40
N THR A 44 10.74 7.81 -15.72
CA THR A 44 10.85 6.86 -14.60
C THR A 44 10.70 5.39 -15.02
N VAL A 45 9.99 5.12 -16.13
CA VAL A 45 9.73 3.76 -16.63
C VAL A 45 10.99 2.88 -16.69
N PRO A 46 12.14 3.36 -17.22
CA PRO A 46 13.34 2.52 -17.32
C PRO A 46 13.89 2.03 -15.96
N TYR A 47 13.48 2.68 -14.86
CA TYR A 47 14.02 2.45 -13.52
C TYR A 47 13.07 1.68 -12.60
N VAL A 48 11.83 1.42 -13.01
CA VAL A 48 10.84 0.70 -12.17
C VAL A 48 11.34 -0.69 -11.79
N GLY A 49 12.01 -1.40 -12.70
CA GLY A 49 12.63 -2.69 -12.41
C GLY A 49 13.73 -2.60 -11.34
N THR A 50 14.54 -1.54 -11.35
CA THR A 50 15.54 -1.31 -10.29
C THR A 50 14.86 -1.06 -8.95
N ILE A 51 13.76 -0.30 -8.93
CA ILE A 51 12.97 -0.07 -7.70
C ILE A 51 12.36 -1.39 -7.20
N ALA A 52 11.90 -2.26 -8.10
CA ALA A 52 11.40 -3.60 -7.74
C ALA A 52 12.49 -4.47 -7.11
N VAL A 53 13.72 -4.44 -7.64
CA VAL A 53 14.87 -5.13 -7.03
C VAL A 53 15.14 -4.61 -5.61
N LEU A 54 15.04 -3.29 -5.40
CA LEU A 54 15.19 -2.70 -4.06
C LEU A 54 14.04 -3.08 -3.12
N ALA A 55 12.81 -3.23 -3.63
CA ALA A 55 11.66 -3.71 -2.86
C ALA A 55 11.83 -5.18 -2.43
N ALA A 56 12.47 -6.02 -3.26
CA ALA A 56 12.80 -7.41 -2.93
C ALA A 56 14.04 -7.57 -2.02
N SER A 57 14.81 -6.50 -1.78
CA SER A 57 16.12 -6.59 -1.09
C SER A 57 16.02 -6.98 0.39
N HIS A 58 16.80 -7.99 0.80
CA HIS A 58 16.85 -8.43 2.21
C HIS A 58 17.61 -7.47 3.14
N ARG A 59 18.37 -6.50 2.62
CA ARG A 59 19.39 -5.77 3.39
C ARG A 59 18.84 -4.69 4.33
N SER A 60 17.75 -4.03 3.97
CA SER A 60 17.22 -2.92 4.76
C SER A 60 15.70 -2.82 4.68
N GLU A 61 15.03 -2.94 5.83
CA GLU A 61 13.59 -2.74 5.97
C GLU A 61 13.14 -1.37 5.43
N GLN A 62 13.96 -0.33 5.66
CA GLN A 62 13.62 1.03 5.22
C GLN A 62 13.73 1.22 3.71
N VAL A 63 14.73 0.58 3.07
CA VAL A 63 14.87 0.60 1.61
C VAL A 63 13.70 -0.14 0.98
N ARG A 64 13.33 -1.31 1.52
CA ARG A 64 12.14 -2.03 1.06
C ARG A 64 10.87 -1.20 1.21
N LEU A 65 10.64 -0.60 2.37
CA LEU A 65 9.45 0.19 2.64
C LEU A 65 9.27 1.34 1.64
N ILE A 66 10.33 2.10 1.38
CA ILE A 66 10.29 3.22 0.43
C ILE A 66 10.06 2.71 -1.00
N SER A 67 10.72 1.63 -1.39
CA SER A 67 10.62 1.06 -2.73
C SER A 67 9.23 0.46 -2.99
N ILE A 68 8.66 -0.26 -2.03
CA ILE A 68 7.29 -0.79 -2.08
C ILE A 68 6.27 0.35 -2.28
N LYS A 69 6.41 1.43 -1.52
CA LYS A 69 5.53 2.60 -1.66
C LYS A 69 5.67 3.22 -3.06
N LEU A 70 6.90 3.41 -3.53
CA LEU A 70 7.15 3.95 -4.87
C LEU A 70 6.54 3.11 -5.98
N LEU A 71 6.58 1.77 -5.88
CA LEU A 71 5.92 0.90 -6.86
C LEU A 71 4.42 1.14 -6.88
N GLY A 72 3.77 1.25 -5.71
CA GLY A 72 2.35 1.59 -5.65
C GLY A 72 2.04 2.97 -6.25
N ASP A 73 2.91 3.95 -6.01
CA ASP A 73 2.77 5.31 -6.55
C ASP A 73 3.02 5.39 -8.07
N PHE A 74 3.58 4.34 -8.69
CA PHE A 74 3.87 4.27 -10.12
C PHE A 74 2.80 3.50 -10.90
N GLU A 75 1.67 3.17 -10.27
CA GLU A 75 0.46 2.67 -10.93
C GLU A 75 0.76 1.52 -11.91
N ASP A 76 0.15 1.52 -13.10
CA ASP A 76 0.25 0.45 -14.10
C ASP A 76 1.69 0.08 -14.48
N TYR A 77 2.66 0.99 -14.32
CA TYR A 77 4.07 0.70 -14.60
C TYR A 77 4.68 -0.32 -13.63
N ALA A 78 4.08 -0.52 -12.45
CA ALA A 78 4.49 -1.51 -11.46
C ALA A 78 3.83 -2.88 -11.64
N LEU A 79 2.82 -3.03 -12.52
CA LEU A 79 2.13 -4.31 -12.77
C LEU A 79 3.06 -5.50 -13.08
N PRO A 80 4.16 -5.35 -13.85
CA PRO A 80 5.10 -6.45 -14.09
C PRO A 80 5.78 -6.99 -12.81
N PHE A 81 5.70 -6.25 -11.70
CA PHE A 81 6.33 -6.57 -10.42
C PHE A 81 5.32 -6.88 -9.32
N ILE A 82 4.08 -7.19 -9.68
CA ILE A 82 3.01 -7.50 -8.72
C ILE A 82 3.37 -8.66 -7.79
N ASP A 83 4.07 -9.69 -8.29
CA ASP A 83 4.49 -10.83 -7.49
C ASP A 83 5.54 -10.45 -6.43
N VAL A 84 6.38 -9.44 -6.70
CA VAL A 84 7.29 -8.89 -5.69
C VAL A 84 6.48 -8.32 -4.53
N LEU A 85 5.41 -7.57 -4.83
CA LEU A 85 4.55 -6.98 -3.81
C LEU A 85 3.75 -8.04 -3.04
N ARG A 86 3.21 -9.07 -3.71
CA ARG A 86 2.54 -10.21 -3.05
C ARG A 86 3.49 -10.96 -2.13
N GLU A 87 4.70 -11.25 -2.59
CA GLU A 87 5.71 -11.88 -1.74
C GLU A 87 5.95 -11.04 -0.48
N ARG A 88 6.14 -9.72 -0.64
CA ARG A 88 6.33 -8.80 0.50
C ARG A 88 5.13 -8.74 1.45
N LEU A 89 3.91 -8.89 0.95
CA LEU A 89 2.72 -8.98 1.79
C LEU A 89 2.79 -10.17 2.77
N HIS A 90 3.35 -11.31 2.34
CA HIS A 90 3.41 -12.52 3.15
C HIS A 90 4.68 -12.68 3.99
N VAL A 91 5.84 -12.33 3.43
CA VAL A 91 7.13 -12.65 4.06
C VAL A 91 7.61 -11.57 5.03
N GLU A 92 7.08 -10.35 4.97
CA GLU A 92 7.51 -9.27 5.83
C GLU A 92 7.03 -9.46 7.28
N ARG A 93 7.98 -9.43 8.22
CA ARG A 93 7.69 -9.57 9.65
C ARG A 93 6.94 -8.38 10.21
N ARG A 94 7.25 -7.17 9.75
CA ARG A 94 6.65 -5.96 10.30
C ARG A 94 5.33 -5.63 9.62
N ARG A 95 4.32 -5.32 10.44
CA ARG A 95 2.97 -4.94 10.00
C ARG A 95 2.97 -3.73 9.06
N ASN A 96 3.83 -2.74 9.28
CA ASN A 96 3.91 -1.55 8.42
C ASN A 96 4.40 -1.86 7.01
N LEU A 97 5.29 -2.84 6.84
CA LEU A 97 5.79 -3.29 5.54
C LEU A 97 4.70 -4.09 4.81
N ARG A 98 4.02 -5.01 5.50
CA ARG A 98 2.84 -5.70 4.94
C ARG A 98 1.74 -4.72 4.53
N PHE A 99 1.48 -3.71 5.37
CA PHE A 99 0.51 -2.64 5.06
C PHE A 99 0.91 -1.84 3.83
N ALA A 100 2.19 -1.47 3.70
CA ALA A 100 2.66 -0.78 2.49
C ALA A 100 2.51 -1.65 1.24
N ALA A 101 2.83 -2.95 1.32
CA ALA A 101 2.65 -3.89 0.22
C ALA A 101 1.17 -4.04 -0.17
N ALA A 102 0.28 -4.21 0.82
CA ALA A 102 -1.16 -4.28 0.59
C ALA A 102 -1.73 -3.03 -0.05
N CYS A 103 -1.32 -1.83 0.41
CA CYS A 103 -1.73 -0.58 -0.23
C CYS A 103 -1.23 -0.48 -1.67
N ALA A 104 0.01 -0.86 -1.95
CA ALA A 104 0.55 -0.86 -3.30
C ALA A 104 -0.22 -1.83 -4.21
N LEU A 105 -0.46 -3.06 -3.74
CA LEU A 105 -1.27 -4.07 -4.43
C LEU A 105 -2.70 -3.58 -4.70
N SER A 106 -3.37 -3.04 -3.70
CA SER A 106 -4.71 -2.47 -3.84
C SER A 106 -4.75 -1.34 -4.86
N SER A 107 -3.73 -0.47 -4.91
CA SER A 107 -3.63 0.60 -5.92
C SER A 107 -3.46 0.06 -7.33
N LEU A 108 -2.93 -1.15 -7.49
CA LEU A 108 -2.78 -1.87 -8.75
C LEU A 108 -4.01 -2.74 -9.10
N GLY A 109 -5.09 -2.64 -8.31
CA GLY A 109 -6.30 -3.44 -8.52
C GLY A 109 -6.20 -4.90 -8.07
N ASP A 110 -5.18 -5.26 -7.27
CA ASP A 110 -5.06 -6.59 -6.70
C ASP A 110 -6.03 -6.79 -5.53
N SER A 111 -6.89 -7.82 -5.65
CA SER A 111 -7.94 -8.10 -4.67
C SER A 111 -7.39 -8.50 -3.30
N GLU A 112 -6.27 -9.23 -3.25
CA GLU A 112 -5.67 -9.66 -1.99
C GLU A 112 -5.11 -8.46 -1.20
N GLY A 113 -4.48 -7.52 -1.90
CA GLY A 113 -4.10 -6.23 -1.31
C GLY A 113 -5.29 -5.46 -0.74
N ALA A 114 -6.39 -5.38 -1.49
CA ALA A 114 -7.61 -4.68 -1.08
C ALA A 114 -8.24 -5.32 0.18
N ASP A 115 -8.41 -6.64 0.18
CA ASP A 115 -8.96 -7.40 1.31
C ASP A 115 -8.11 -7.21 2.58
N TRP A 116 -6.78 -7.19 2.43
CA TRP A 116 -5.88 -6.99 3.55
C TRP A 116 -6.01 -5.58 4.14
N VAL A 117 -6.09 -4.54 3.30
CA VAL A 117 -6.30 -3.14 3.76
C VAL A 117 -7.64 -3.02 4.49
N GLU A 118 -8.71 -3.57 3.92
CA GLU A 118 -10.05 -3.53 4.53
C GLU A 118 -10.06 -4.23 5.89
N ALA A 119 -9.47 -5.43 6.00
CA ALA A 119 -9.36 -6.15 7.26
C ALA A 119 -8.61 -5.34 8.33
N GLN A 120 -7.60 -4.54 7.95
CA GLN A 120 -6.92 -3.66 8.89
C GLN A 120 -7.77 -2.48 9.34
N GLU A 121 -8.55 -1.88 8.45
CA GLU A 121 -9.47 -0.79 8.82
C GLU A 121 -10.58 -1.27 9.75
N GLN A 122 -11.15 -2.44 9.46
CA GLN A 122 -12.13 -3.08 10.34
C GLN A 122 -11.52 -3.37 11.73
N SER A 123 -10.24 -3.75 11.82
CA SER A 123 -9.53 -3.95 13.10
C SER A 123 -9.34 -2.65 13.92
N LYS A 124 -9.28 -1.49 13.27
CA LYS A 124 -9.18 -0.17 13.94
C LYS A 124 -10.52 0.31 14.48
N ILE A 125 -11.63 -0.16 13.91
CA ILE A 125 -13.00 0.15 14.36
C ILE A 125 -13.41 -0.77 15.53
N THR A 126 -12.78 -1.94 15.67
CA THR A 126 -13.10 -2.96 16.67
C THR A 126 -12.35 -2.94 18.01
N PRO A 127 -11.67 -1.87 18.49
CA PRO A 127 -11.33 -1.78 19.90
C PRO A 127 -12.28 -0.80 20.59
N THR A 128 -13.41 -1.28 21.12
CA THR A 128 -14.24 -0.73 22.24
C THR A 128 -15.75 -0.90 22.11
N LEU A 129 -16.22 -1.98 21.52
CA LEU A 129 -17.59 -2.42 21.78
C LEU A 129 -17.56 -3.87 22.23
N THR A 130 -17.29 -4.09 23.52
CA THR A 130 -17.66 -5.37 24.15
C THR A 130 -19.14 -5.63 23.84
N SER A 131 -19.50 -6.89 23.60
CA SER A 131 -20.86 -7.30 23.21
C SER A 131 -21.95 -6.71 24.12
N GLU A 132 -21.63 -6.42 25.38
CA GLU A 132 -22.52 -5.73 26.34
C GLU A 132 -22.74 -4.24 26.06
N ARG A 133 -21.73 -3.51 25.58
CA ARG A 133 -21.86 -2.08 25.25
C ARG A 133 -22.70 -1.87 23.99
N VAL A 134 -22.58 -2.77 23.00
CA VAL A 134 -23.42 -2.80 21.79
C VAL A 134 -24.89 -3.03 22.14
N LYS A 135 -25.17 -4.01 23.01
CA LYS A 135 -26.54 -4.37 23.41
C LYS A 135 -27.25 -3.21 24.11
N ARG A 136 -26.51 -2.34 24.80
CA ARG A 136 -27.04 -1.18 25.54
C ARG A 136 -27.12 0.11 24.71
N MET A 137 -26.61 0.15 23.48
CA MET A 137 -26.69 1.36 22.63
C MET A 137 -28.05 1.47 21.92
N PRO A 138 -28.68 2.67 21.92
CA PRO A 138 -29.86 2.96 21.10
C PRO A 138 -29.54 2.69 19.62
N VAL A 139 -30.46 2.06 18.89
CA VAL A 139 -30.26 1.64 17.49
C VAL A 139 -29.80 2.81 16.60
N ALA A 140 -30.31 4.02 16.84
CA ALA A 140 -29.96 5.24 16.13
C ALA A 140 -28.51 5.72 16.31
N GLN A 141 -27.80 5.24 17.34
CA GLN A 141 -26.42 5.63 17.64
C GLN A 141 -25.40 4.56 17.27
N ARG A 142 -25.84 3.42 16.73
CA ARG A 142 -24.95 2.34 16.28
C ARG A 142 -24.25 2.76 14.99
N PRO A 143 -22.94 2.45 14.82
CA PRO A 143 -22.23 2.68 13.56
C PRO A 143 -22.99 2.07 12.37
N ILE A 144 -22.98 2.76 11.23
CA ILE A 144 -23.73 2.34 10.03
C ILE A 144 -23.33 0.92 9.59
N SER A 145 -22.05 0.55 9.72
CA SER A 145 -21.55 -0.80 9.44
C SER A 145 -22.16 -1.87 10.35
N LEU A 146 -22.38 -1.56 11.63
CA LEU A 146 -23.02 -2.46 12.58
C LEU A 146 -24.53 -2.59 12.33
N GLN A 147 -25.19 -1.50 11.92
CA GLN A 147 -26.60 -1.56 11.50
C GLN A 147 -26.76 -2.41 10.24
N ALA A 148 -25.85 -2.27 9.27
CA ALA A 148 -25.84 -3.08 8.05
C ALA A 148 -25.57 -4.56 8.35
N GLN A 149 -24.66 -4.87 9.28
CA GLN A 149 -24.35 -6.23 9.70
C GLN A 149 -25.54 -6.89 10.42
N ILE A 150 -26.15 -6.21 11.40
CA ILE A 150 -27.36 -6.69 12.08
C ILE A 150 -28.51 -6.90 11.09
N ARG A 151 -28.69 -5.96 10.13
CA ARG A 151 -29.75 -6.07 9.13
C ARG A 151 -29.53 -7.27 8.19
N ARG A 152 -28.27 -7.58 7.83
CA ARG A 152 -27.93 -8.79 7.07
C ARG A 152 -28.18 -10.07 7.87
N GLU A 153 -27.89 -10.05 9.17
CA GLU A 153 -28.08 -11.20 10.06
C GLU A 153 -29.58 -11.51 10.26
N ILE A 154 -30.39 -10.48 10.52
CA ILE A 154 -31.86 -10.59 10.57
C ILE A 154 -32.42 -11.10 9.24
N LEU A 155 -31.92 -10.59 8.11
CA LEU A 155 -32.37 -11.04 6.79
C LEU A 155 -32.04 -12.52 6.57
N ARG A 156 -30.87 -12.98 7.04
CA ARG A 156 -30.48 -14.40 6.97
C ARG A 156 -31.37 -15.29 7.83
N GLU A 157 -31.70 -14.88 9.05
CA GLU A 157 -32.65 -15.61 9.91
C GLU A 157 -34.05 -15.65 9.28
N GLN A 158 -34.53 -14.52 8.73
CA GLN A 158 -35.84 -14.45 8.06
C GLN A 158 -35.93 -15.30 6.79
N LEU A 159 -34.81 -15.48 6.10
CA LEU A 159 -34.70 -16.33 4.92
C LEU A 159 -34.39 -17.79 5.27
N GLY A 160 -34.30 -18.16 6.56
CA GLY A 160 -34.02 -19.52 7.02
C GLY A 160 -32.61 -20.01 6.64
N LEU A 161 -31.65 -19.10 6.50
CA LEU A 161 -30.27 -19.39 6.08
C LEU A 161 -29.32 -19.55 7.28
N VAL A 162 -29.87 -19.80 8.48
CA VAL A 162 -29.16 -20.00 9.76
C VAL A 162 -29.69 -21.26 10.42
#